data_AF-A0A4S4EPV9-F1
#
_entry.id   AF-A0A4S4EPV9-F1
#
_cell.length_a   1.000
_cell.length_b   1.000
_cell.length_c   1.000
_cell.angle_alpha   90.00
_cell.angle_beta   90.00
_cell.angle_gamma   90.00
#
_symmetry.space_group_name_H-M   'P 1'
#
loop_
_entity.id
_entity.type
_entity.pdbx_description
1 polymer ?
#
loop_
_entity_poly.entity_id
_entity_poly.type
_entity_poly.pdbx_seq_one_letter_code
_entity_poly.pdbx_strand_id
1 'polypeptide(L)'
;MASPTIQISPIPSSSPLQRLSTFKDRTTTTATPASAAGTITSPPSSIPFSSSPLDSLFSDLIFSVFFSSDFDFTRFSSTTFSSSSATARTEKLQDGVRLPEKQLCSEVLSSHDDLLSQLSSLCDAESAVSGLRSAITTLQSFARRVLSEIADPNHQIRSKTLQLSNLHRTTELLQFTICILCQSKKFRDVMAAGESEPEKLDLAKAAQLHCEILSLCNENEGVRALSLSLSLSLDEDEDLGWSSMKMKMKICTRHDEMKIVDEDDDLWLD
;
A
#
# COMPACT_ATOMS: atom_id res chain seq x y z
N MET A 1 25.85 -45.13 38.50
CA MET A 1 25.92 -44.58 37.13
C MET A 1 24.49 -44.24 36.73
N ALA A 2 23.91 -43.20 37.33
CA ALA A 2 23.84 -41.82 36.82
C ALA A 2 22.66 -41.63 35.85
N SER A 3 21.50 -41.30 36.42
CA SER A 3 20.32 -40.78 35.72
C SER A 3 20.55 -39.33 35.29
N PRO A 4 20.06 -38.87 34.13
CA PRO A 4 20.13 -37.46 33.77
C PRO A 4 18.90 -36.71 34.31
N THR A 5 19.16 -35.73 35.18
CA THR A 5 18.20 -34.70 35.59
C THR A 5 18.02 -33.71 34.44
N ILE A 6 16.81 -33.61 33.89
CA ILE A 6 16.44 -32.56 32.92
C ILE A 6 16.11 -31.29 33.71
N GLN A 7 16.99 -30.30 33.59
CA GLN A 7 16.86 -28.98 34.20
C GLN A 7 16.02 -28.10 33.25
N ILE A 8 14.74 -27.89 33.56
CA ILE A 8 13.85 -26.99 32.82
C ILE A 8 14.17 -25.56 33.24
N SER A 9 14.75 -24.79 32.32
CA SER A 9 15.01 -23.35 32.49
C SER A 9 13.74 -22.54 32.22
N PRO A 10 13.43 -21.49 33.00
CA PRO A 10 12.27 -20.65 32.78
C PRO A 10 12.50 -19.64 31.64
N ILE A 11 11.49 -19.51 30.79
CA ILE A 11 11.39 -18.57 29.67
C ILE A 11 11.26 -17.15 30.21
N PRO A 12 12.10 -16.17 29.82
CA PRO A 12 11.79 -14.76 30.04
C PRO A 12 10.83 -14.28 28.95
N SER A 13 9.55 -14.08 29.32
CA SER A 13 8.59 -13.33 28.52
C SER A 13 8.95 -11.84 28.57
N SER A 14 9.59 -11.32 27.52
CA SER A 14 9.78 -9.87 27.35
C SER A 14 9.00 -9.38 26.12
N SER A 15 7.78 -8.92 26.37
CA SER A 15 6.95 -8.18 25.42
C SER A 15 7.38 -6.70 25.44
N PRO A 16 7.76 -6.05 24.32
CA PRO A 16 8.11 -4.64 24.30
C PRO A 16 6.92 -3.79 23.81
N LEU A 17 5.76 -3.91 24.47
CA LEU A 17 4.54 -3.16 24.08
C LEU A 17 3.80 -2.47 25.24
N GLN A 18 4.47 -2.23 26.38
CA GLN A 18 3.87 -1.54 27.53
C GLN A 18 4.55 -0.23 27.90
N ARG A 19 4.70 0.69 26.93
CA ARG A 19 5.10 2.07 27.20
C ARG A 19 4.29 3.09 26.41
N LEU A 20 2.97 3.02 26.50
CA LEU A 20 2.06 4.13 26.21
C LEU A 20 0.90 4.09 27.21
N SER A 21 1.18 4.51 28.45
CA SER A 21 0.15 4.80 29.44
C SER A 21 0.61 5.93 30.36
N THR A 22 0.61 7.14 29.79
CA THR A 22 0.55 8.40 30.54
C THR A 22 -0.19 9.42 29.70
N PHE A 23 -1.51 9.27 29.59
CA PHE A 23 -2.38 10.42 29.32
C PHE A 23 -3.57 10.29 30.25
N LYS A 24 -3.37 10.80 31.47
CA LYS A 24 -4.41 10.98 32.46
C LYS A 24 -5.11 12.29 32.11
N ASP A 25 -6.42 12.21 31.92
CA ASP A 25 -7.34 13.32 31.77
C ASP A 25 -7.10 14.42 32.81
N ARG A 26 -6.93 15.65 32.33
CA ARG A 26 -7.26 16.86 33.08
C ARG A 26 -8.30 17.63 32.27
N THR A 27 -9.55 17.42 32.66
CA THR A 27 -10.66 18.30 32.37
C THR A 27 -10.49 19.61 33.17
N THR A 28 -10.29 20.72 32.47
CA THR A 28 -10.64 22.06 32.96
C THR A 28 -11.20 22.85 31.79
N THR A 29 -12.54 22.88 31.76
CA THR A 29 -13.40 24.02 31.49
C THR A 29 -12.95 25.04 30.44
N THR A 30 -13.52 24.87 29.24
CA THR A 30 -14.35 25.86 28.53
C THR A 30 -14.07 27.36 28.77
N ALA A 31 -13.47 28.00 27.77
CA ALA A 31 -13.93 29.28 27.24
C ALA A 31 -13.60 29.35 25.73
N THR A 32 -14.66 29.35 24.92
CA THR A 32 -14.75 29.63 23.48
C THR A 32 -14.19 31.04 23.16
N PRO A 33 -13.63 31.33 21.95
CA PRO A 33 -14.36 31.41 20.66
C PRO A 33 -13.68 30.57 19.55
N ALA A 34 -14.35 29.83 18.68
CA ALA A 34 -15.28 30.19 17.60
C ALA A 34 -14.67 31.03 16.46
N SER A 35 -14.54 30.38 15.29
CA SER A 35 -14.39 30.92 13.90
C SER A 35 -13.06 31.60 13.54
N ALA A 36 -12.48 31.49 12.34
CA ALA A 36 -13.05 31.17 11.03
C ALA A 36 -11.98 30.62 10.05
N ALA A 37 -12.50 29.88 9.07
CA ALA A 37 -12.11 29.76 7.67
C ALA A 37 -10.77 30.35 7.19
N GLY A 38 -10.07 29.52 6.39
CA GLY A 38 -8.90 29.90 5.61
C GLY A 38 -9.12 31.18 4.82
N THR A 39 -8.18 32.10 4.97
CA THR A 39 -7.99 33.22 4.07
C THR A 39 -6.58 33.11 3.53
N ILE A 40 -6.52 32.90 2.22
CA ILE A 40 -5.35 33.11 1.38
C ILE A 40 -5.05 34.61 1.45
N THR A 41 -4.19 35.02 2.37
CA THR A 41 -3.77 36.42 2.48
C THR A 41 -2.65 36.65 1.46
N SER A 42 -3.08 37.25 0.35
CA SER A 42 -2.33 38.08 -0.58
C SER A 42 -1.16 38.85 0.06
N PRO A 43 -0.10 39.17 -0.72
CA PRO A 43 1.02 39.96 -0.23
C PRO A 43 0.51 41.29 0.37
N PRO A 44 1.09 41.82 1.45
CA PRO A 44 0.80 43.18 1.89
C PRO A 44 1.42 44.18 0.90
N SER A 45 0.78 44.32 -0.26
CA SER A 45 0.86 45.51 -1.10
C SER A 45 -0.15 46.52 -0.57
N SER A 46 0.28 47.32 0.40
CA SER A 46 -0.23 48.68 0.62
C SER A 46 0.51 49.26 1.81
N ILE A 47 1.65 49.89 1.52
CA ILE A 47 2.15 50.96 2.39
C ILE A 47 1.03 52.01 2.36
N PRO A 48 0.35 52.32 3.48
CA PRO A 48 -0.46 53.51 3.51
C PRO A 48 0.53 54.67 3.41
N PHE A 49 0.58 55.31 2.25
CA PHE A 49 1.11 56.67 2.15
C PHE A 49 0.19 57.55 2.99
N SER A 50 0.40 57.52 4.31
CA SER A 50 -0.09 58.56 5.19
C SER A 50 0.49 59.86 4.64
N SER A 51 -0.38 60.83 4.37
CA SER A 51 -0.03 62.16 3.86
C SER A 51 1.13 62.72 4.67
N SER A 52 2.35 62.58 4.14
CA SER A 52 3.57 62.81 4.89
C SER A 52 3.89 64.30 4.90
N PRO A 53 4.51 64.82 5.97
CA PRO A 53 4.93 66.23 6.06
C PRO A 53 5.91 66.66 4.95
N LEU A 54 6.38 65.71 4.13
CA LEU A 54 7.19 65.96 2.93
C LEU A 54 6.37 66.54 1.78
N ASP A 55 5.08 66.19 1.65
CA ASP A 55 4.20 66.74 0.61
C ASP A 55 3.99 68.26 0.78
N SER A 56 4.03 68.73 2.03
CA SER A 56 4.04 70.15 2.40
C SER A 56 5.34 70.86 1.98
N LEU A 57 6.49 70.17 2.01
CA LEU A 57 7.77 70.72 1.52
C LEU A 57 7.81 70.81 -0.01
N PHE A 58 7.24 69.82 -0.71
CA PHE A 58 7.14 69.86 -2.18
C PHE A 58 6.19 70.97 -2.67
N SER A 59 5.22 71.35 -1.84
CA SER A 59 4.23 72.39 -2.13
C SER A 59 4.69 73.81 -1.79
N ASP A 60 5.80 73.99 -1.06
CA ASP A 60 6.29 75.32 -0.66
C ASP A 60 7.04 76.02 -1.81
N LEU A 61 6.60 77.26 -2.10
CA LEU A 61 7.11 78.13 -3.16
C LEU A 61 8.63 78.39 -3.04
N ILE A 62 9.16 78.39 -1.82
CA ILE A 62 10.60 78.58 -1.56
C ILE A 62 11.40 77.33 -1.95
N PHE A 63 10.84 76.14 -1.74
CA PHE A 63 11.50 74.87 -2.03
C PHE A 63 11.34 74.43 -3.50
N SER A 64 10.23 74.80 -4.15
CA SER A 64 9.99 74.53 -5.57
C SER A 64 11.09 75.07 -6.51
N VAL A 65 11.70 76.22 -6.16
CA VAL A 65 12.84 76.80 -6.90
C VAL A 65 14.08 75.90 -6.84
N PHE A 66 14.30 75.18 -5.74
CA PHE A 66 15.41 74.23 -5.59
C PHE A 66 15.18 72.91 -6.33
N PHE A 67 13.91 72.51 -6.52
CA PHE A 67 13.55 71.29 -7.26
C PHE A 67 13.44 71.49 -8.78
N SER A 68 13.54 72.73 -9.25
CA SER A 68 13.49 73.06 -10.68
C SER A 68 14.84 72.73 -11.35
N SER A 69 14.80 72.15 -12.55
CA SER A 69 16.00 71.67 -13.26
C SER A 69 16.99 72.79 -13.67
N ASP A 70 16.57 74.05 -13.63
CA ASP A 70 17.35 75.24 -14.03
C ASP A 70 17.82 76.09 -12.83
N PHE A 71 18.05 75.46 -11.67
CA PHE A 71 18.43 76.18 -10.46
C PHE A 71 19.77 76.93 -10.62
N ASP A 72 19.73 78.26 -10.51
CA ASP A 72 20.91 79.13 -10.51
C ASP A 72 21.15 79.72 -9.11
N PHE A 73 22.18 79.21 -8.44
CA PHE A 73 22.63 79.64 -7.11
C PHE A 73 22.99 81.14 -7.06
N THR A 74 23.55 81.69 -8.13
CA THR A 74 24.04 83.08 -8.16
C THR A 74 22.88 84.08 -8.20
N ARG A 75 21.84 83.75 -8.97
CA ARG A 75 20.59 84.53 -9.04
C ARG A 75 19.79 84.43 -7.75
N PHE A 76 19.75 83.24 -7.14
CA PHE A 76 19.13 83.04 -5.83
C PHE A 76 19.86 83.80 -4.72
N SER A 77 21.19 83.75 -4.66
CA SER A 77 22.00 84.49 -3.68
C SER A 77 21.85 86.01 -3.83
N SER A 78 21.80 86.52 -5.06
CA SER A 78 21.63 87.96 -5.33
C SER A 78 20.24 88.49 -4.92
N THR A 79 19.19 87.69 -5.17
CA THR A 79 17.80 88.03 -4.78
C THR A 79 17.50 87.80 -3.30
N THR A 80 18.28 86.94 -2.64
CA THR A 80 18.21 86.71 -1.19
C THR A 80 19.03 87.71 -0.40
N PHE A 81 20.18 88.20 -0.87
CA PHE A 81 20.95 89.26 -0.21
C PHE A 81 20.31 90.65 -0.39
N SER A 82 19.72 90.92 -1.56
CA SER A 82 18.99 92.18 -1.81
C SER A 82 17.66 92.26 -1.04
N SER A 83 17.16 91.14 -0.54
CA SER A 83 15.99 91.07 0.33
C SER A 83 16.48 90.96 1.77
N SER A 84 16.12 91.89 2.66
CA SER A 84 16.57 91.92 4.07
C SER A 84 16.11 90.72 4.95
N SER A 85 15.63 89.65 4.31
CA SER A 85 15.07 88.43 4.89
C SER A 85 15.98 87.20 4.68
N ALA A 86 17.27 87.41 4.36
CA ALA A 86 18.24 86.32 4.13
C ALA A 86 18.28 85.32 5.30
N THR A 87 18.34 85.80 6.55
CA THR A 87 18.40 84.97 7.76
C THR A 87 17.15 84.10 7.94
N ALA A 88 15.96 84.64 7.68
CA ALA A 88 14.70 83.91 7.79
C ALA A 88 14.55 82.83 6.71
N ARG A 89 15.08 83.07 5.50
CA ARG A 89 15.12 82.04 4.42
C ARG A 89 16.14 80.96 4.69
N THR A 90 17.30 81.28 5.25
CA THR A 90 18.29 80.27 5.64
C THR A 90 17.80 79.39 6.79
N GLU A 91 17.09 79.97 7.76
CA GLU A 91 16.46 79.22 8.84
C GLU A 91 15.37 78.28 8.32
N LYS A 92 14.49 78.78 7.43
CA LYS A 92 13.49 77.96 6.72
C LYS A 92 14.10 76.80 5.93
N LEU A 93 15.20 77.03 5.20
CA LEU A 93 15.91 75.97 4.46
C LEU A 93 16.53 74.95 5.43
N GLN A 94 17.14 75.42 6.51
CA GLN A 94 17.69 74.55 7.55
C GLN A 94 16.59 73.70 8.22
N ASP A 95 15.39 74.26 8.41
CA ASP A 95 14.23 73.50 8.90
C ASP A 95 13.71 72.50 7.87
N GLY A 96 13.71 72.86 6.59
CA GLY A 96 13.35 71.99 5.48
C GLY A 96 14.34 70.85 5.21
N VAL A 97 15.61 70.98 5.63
CA VAL A 97 16.59 69.88 5.62
C VAL A 97 16.44 69.01 6.87
N ARG A 98 16.23 69.63 8.04
CA ARG A 98 16.04 68.92 9.30
C ARG A 98 14.77 68.07 9.33
N LEU A 99 13.73 68.43 8.58
CA LEU A 99 12.46 67.71 8.56
C LEU A 99 12.57 66.32 7.85
N PRO A 100 13.06 66.21 6.61
CA PRO A 100 13.34 64.93 5.97
C PRO A 100 14.37 64.10 6.74
N GLU A 101 15.41 64.72 7.32
CA GLU A 101 16.37 64.00 8.14
C GLU A 101 15.69 63.34 9.35
N LYS A 102 14.78 64.05 10.03
CA LYS A 102 14.00 63.50 11.14
C LYS A 102 13.04 62.41 10.68
N GLN A 103 12.37 62.60 9.54
CA GLN A 103 11.43 61.62 9.00
C GLN A 103 12.14 60.35 8.51
N LEU A 104 13.29 60.49 7.85
CA LEU A 104 14.13 59.38 7.44
C LEU A 104 14.68 58.64 8.66
N CYS A 105 15.16 59.37 9.68
CA CYS A 105 15.58 58.73 10.93
C CYS A 105 14.41 57.98 11.59
N SER A 106 13.21 58.57 11.66
CA SER A 106 12.06 57.90 12.28
C SER A 106 11.57 56.70 11.49
N GLU A 107 11.54 56.80 10.16
CA GLU A 107 11.11 55.73 9.27
C GLU A 107 12.12 54.57 9.26
N VAL A 108 13.42 54.89 9.26
CA VAL A 108 14.49 53.89 9.38
C VAL A 108 14.38 53.21 10.75
N LEU A 109 14.22 53.97 11.84
CA LEU A 109 14.07 53.41 13.19
C LEU A 109 12.81 52.56 13.33
N SER A 110 11.68 52.95 12.75
CA SER A 110 10.45 52.13 12.78
C SER A 110 10.55 50.89 11.91
N SER A 111 11.16 51.02 10.72
CA SER A 111 11.37 49.89 9.80
C SER A 111 12.34 48.85 10.36
N HIS A 112 13.24 49.22 11.27
CA HIS A 112 14.19 48.29 11.88
C HIS A 112 13.51 47.20 12.71
N ASP A 113 12.52 47.56 13.52
CA ASP A 113 11.82 46.58 14.36
C ASP A 113 11.02 45.59 13.50
N ASP A 114 10.35 46.09 12.45
CA ASP A 114 9.62 45.26 11.51
C ASP A 114 10.56 44.31 10.75
N LEU A 115 11.71 44.80 10.26
CA LEU A 115 12.68 43.96 9.55
C LEU A 115 13.30 42.91 10.47
N LEU A 116 13.61 43.26 11.73
CA LEU A 116 14.10 42.31 12.73
C LEU A 116 13.04 41.25 13.07
N SER A 117 11.77 41.63 13.17
CA SER A 117 10.67 40.68 13.40
C SER A 117 10.53 39.70 12.23
N GLN A 118 10.66 40.18 10.99
CA GLN A 118 10.61 39.36 9.79
C GLN A 118 11.81 38.40 9.71
N LEU A 119 13.02 38.87 10.03
CA LEU A 119 14.21 38.03 10.09
C LEU A 119 14.10 36.97 11.19
N SER A 120 13.55 37.31 12.35
CA SER A 120 13.29 36.34 13.43
C SER A 120 12.29 35.28 12.98
N SER A 121 11.18 35.70 12.37
CA SER A 121 10.17 34.76 11.85
C SER A 121 10.74 33.85 10.75
N LEU A 122 11.62 34.38 9.90
CA LEU A 122 12.31 33.57 8.90
C LEU A 122 13.26 32.55 9.54
N CYS A 123 13.99 32.94 10.59
CA CYS A 123 14.87 32.05 11.35
C CYS A 123 14.08 30.92 12.04
N ASP A 124 12.90 31.24 12.60
CA ASP A 124 11.99 30.25 13.19
C ASP A 124 11.47 29.29 12.11
N ALA A 125 11.12 29.79 10.94
CA ALA A 125 10.70 28.97 9.80
C ALA A 125 11.83 28.05 9.30
N GLU A 126 13.07 28.55 9.22
CA GLU A 126 14.24 27.76 8.86
C GLU A 126 14.50 26.64 9.89
N SER A 127 14.36 26.96 11.18
CA SER A 127 14.48 25.99 12.27
C SER A 127 13.39 24.92 12.18
N ALA A 128 12.15 25.30 11.87
CA ALA A 128 11.04 24.37 11.66
C ALA A 128 11.28 23.46 10.45
N VAL A 129 11.77 24.01 9.33
CA VAL A 129 12.14 23.24 8.13
C VAL A 129 13.28 22.26 8.43
N SER A 130 14.29 22.68 9.19
CA SER A 130 15.39 21.82 9.63
C SER A 130 14.88 20.67 10.51
N GLY A 131 13.95 20.96 11.42
CA GLY A 131 13.25 19.95 12.22
C GLY A 131 12.45 18.96 11.37
N LEU A 132 11.73 19.45 10.36
CA LEU A 132 10.99 18.61 9.42
C LEU A 132 11.93 17.70 8.62
N ARG A 133 13.06 18.22 8.14
CA ARG A 133 14.06 17.41 7.43
C ARG A 133 14.59 16.29 8.32
N SER A 134 14.91 16.59 9.59
CA SER A 134 15.33 15.57 10.56
C SER A 134 14.24 14.51 10.79
N ALA A 135 12.99 14.93 10.98
CA ALA A 135 11.86 14.02 11.15
C ALA A 135 11.65 13.12 9.91
N ILE A 136 11.79 13.67 8.70
CA ILE A 136 11.71 12.89 7.45
C ILE A 136 12.84 11.88 7.36
N THR A 137 14.09 12.26 7.64
CA THR A 137 15.22 11.30 7.61
C THR A 137 15.04 10.16 8.61
N THR A 138 14.47 10.49 9.78
CA THR A 138 14.11 9.53 10.82
C THR A 138 12.99 8.61 10.35
N LEU A 139 11.91 9.15 9.78
CA LEU A 139 10.82 8.34 9.23
C LEU A 139 11.31 7.44 8.09
N GLN A 140 12.18 7.92 7.22
CA GLN A 140 12.77 7.13 6.14
C GLN A 140 13.65 5.99 6.67
N SER A 141 14.38 6.19 7.78
CA SER A 141 15.15 5.11 8.40
C SER A 141 14.23 4.07 9.05
N PHE A 142 13.17 4.52 9.73
CA PHE A 142 12.14 3.63 10.28
C PHE A 142 11.43 2.83 9.20
N ALA A 143 10.99 3.47 8.11
CA ALA A 143 10.33 2.79 6.99
C ALA A 143 11.23 1.72 6.37
N ARG A 144 12.51 2.03 6.12
CA ARG A 144 13.48 1.04 5.60
C ARG A 144 13.66 -0.14 6.56
N ARG A 145 13.76 0.14 7.85
CA ARG A 145 13.87 -0.91 8.87
C ARG A 145 12.62 -1.79 8.91
N VAL A 146 11.43 -1.20 8.95
CA VAL A 146 10.15 -1.94 8.96
C VAL A 146 10.02 -2.80 7.70
N LEU A 147 10.33 -2.24 6.52
CA LEU A 147 10.31 -3.02 5.27
C LEU A 147 11.30 -4.19 5.32
N SER A 148 12.49 -4.01 5.90
CA SER A 148 13.46 -5.10 6.09
C SER A 148 12.96 -6.15 7.10
N GLU A 149 12.33 -5.73 8.19
CA GLU A 149 11.77 -6.63 9.20
C GLU A 149 10.55 -7.41 8.67
N ILE A 150 9.81 -6.87 7.68
CA ILE A 150 8.65 -7.53 7.06
C ILE A 150 9.05 -8.42 5.88
N ALA A 151 10.14 -8.11 5.16
CA ALA A 151 10.55 -8.84 3.97
C ALA A 151 10.84 -10.32 4.27
N ASP A 152 11.60 -10.59 5.33
CA ASP A 152 11.94 -11.96 5.74
C ASP A 152 10.72 -12.81 6.14
N PRO A 153 9.83 -12.38 7.05
CA PRO A 153 8.65 -13.18 7.39
C PRO A 153 7.71 -13.36 6.19
N ASN A 154 7.61 -12.39 5.28
CA ASN A 154 6.82 -12.59 4.06
C ASN A 154 7.41 -13.70 3.18
N HIS A 155 8.74 -13.72 3.01
CA HIS A 155 9.42 -14.79 2.29
C HIS A 155 9.24 -16.15 2.97
N GLN A 156 9.35 -16.21 4.30
CA GLN A 156 9.11 -17.44 5.05
C GLN A 156 7.66 -17.94 4.89
N ILE A 157 6.66 -17.06 5.01
CA ILE A 157 5.25 -17.40 4.81
C ILE A 157 5.05 -17.97 3.40
N ARG A 158 5.55 -17.30 2.36
CA ARG A 158 5.44 -17.79 0.97
C ARG A 158 6.05 -19.17 0.81
N SER A 159 7.26 -19.38 1.34
CA SER A 159 7.94 -20.69 1.28
C SER A 159 7.13 -21.78 1.98
N LYS A 160 6.62 -21.50 3.19
CA LYS A 160 5.80 -22.43 3.97
C LYS A 160 4.44 -22.70 3.31
N THR A 161 3.79 -21.70 2.73
CA THR A 161 2.56 -21.87 1.96
C THR A 161 2.78 -22.76 0.74
N LEU A 162 3.90 -22.59 0.04
CA LEU A 162 4.27 -23.44 -1.10
C LEU A 162 4.54 -24.88 -0.64
N GLN A 163 5.28 -25.08 0.46
CA GLN A 163 5.50 -26.40 1.06
C GLN A 163 4.18 -27.08 1.43
N LEU A 164 3.26 -26.34 2.06
CA LEU A 164 1.95 -26.86 2.45
C LEU A 164 1.09 -27.19 1.22
N SER A 165 1.10 -26.35 0.19
CA SER A 165 0.39 -26.61 -1.07
C SER A 165 0.90 -27.87 -1.77
N ASN A 166 2.22 -28.05 -1.81
CA ASN A 166 2.83 -29.27 -2.35
C ASN A 166 2.43 -30.50 -1.52
N LEU A 167 2.51 -30.40 -0.19
CA LEU A 167 2.11 -31.50 0.70
C LEU A 167 0.63 -31.86 0.52
N HIS A 168 -0.24 -30.85 0.43
CA HIS A 168 -1.66 -31.04 0.21
C HIS A 168 -1.92 -31.77 -1.11
N ARG A 169 -1.30 -31.30 -2.21
CA ARG A 169 -1.41 -31.97 -3.51
C ARG A 169 -0.90 -33.41 -3.49
N THR A 170 0.23 -33.67 -2.80
CA THR A 170 0.71 -35.06 -2.64
C THR A 170 -0.25 -35.92 -1.83
N THR A 171 -0.90 -35.35 -0.81
CA THR A 171 -1.87 -36.07 0.03
C THR A 171 -3.12 -36.41 -0.76
N GLU A 172 -3.64 -35.47 -1.56
CA GLU A 172 -4.76 -35.73 -2.47
C GLU A 172 -4.42 -36.85 -3.45
N LEU A 173 -3.25 -36.76 -4.12
CA LEU A 173 -2.80 -37.82 -5.04
C LEU A 173 -2.70 -39.18 -4.37
N LEU A 174 -2.17 -39.25 -3.14
CA LEU A 174 -2.10 -40.48 -2.36
C LEU A 174 -3.50 -41.01 -2.03
N GLN A 175 -4.43 -40.15 -1.62
CA GLN A 175 -5.80 -40.54 -1.31
C GLN A 175 -6.51 -41.12 -2.54
N PHE A 176 -6.42 -40.46 -3.70
CA PHE A 176 -6.97 -40.97 -4.95
C PHE A 176 -6.35 -42.30 -5.34
N THR A 177 -5.02 -42.44 -5.21
CA THR A 177 -4.31 -43.68 -5.49
C THR A 177 -4.80 -44.82 -4.59
N ILE A 178 -4.97 -44.57 -3.28
CA ILE A 178 -5.49 -45.56 -2.34
C ILE A 178 -6.92 -45.97 -2.70
N CYS A 179 -7.79 -45.01 -3.03
CA CYS A 179 -9.17 -45.29 -3.46
C CYS A 179 -9.20 -46.18 -4.69
N ILE A 180 -8.41 -45.85 -5.72
CA ILE A 180 -8.29 -46.65 -6.95
C ILE A 180 -7.75 -48.05 -6.64
N LEU A 181 -6.69 -48.18 -5.85
CA LEU A 181 -6.12 -49.48 -5.49
C LEU A 181 -7.14 -50.36 -4.73
N CYS A 182 -7.90 -49.79 -3.80
CA CYS A 182 -8.94 -50.50 -3.07
C CYS A 182 -10.08 -50.94 -3.99
N GLN A 183 -10.49 -50.09 -4.92
CA GLN A 183 -11.56 -50.38 -5.87
C GLN A 183 -11.12 -51.43 -6.90
N SER A 184 -9.89 -51.32 -7.41
CA SER A 184 -9.25 -52.31 -8.27
C SER A 184 -9.13 -53.66 -7.56
N LYS A 185 -8.81 -53.68 -6.27
CA LYS A 185 -8.82 -54.93 -5.48
C LYS A 185 -10.22 -55.54 -5.44
N LYS A 186 -11.26 -54.77 -5.09
CA LYS A 186 -12.65 -55.27 -5.10
C LYS A 186 -13.06 -55.79 -6.47
N PHE A 187 -12.67 -55.12 -7.55
CA PHE A 187 -12.92 -55.56 -8.92
C PHE A 187 -12.25 -56.92 -9.17
N ARG A 188 -10.97 -57.08 -8.84
CA ARG A 188 -10.28 -58.37 -8.96
C ARG A 188 -10.94 -59.47 -8.12
N ASP A 189 -11.36 -59.16 -6.89
CA ASP A 189 -12.03 -60.14 -6.02
C ASP A 189 -13.36 -60.63 -6.62
N VAL A 190 -14.14 -59.73 -7.24
CA VAL A 190 -15.37 -60.10 -7.99
C VAL A 190 -15.05 -60.95 -9.22
N MET A 191 -13.97 -60.65 -9.93
CA MET A 191 -13.54 -61.42 -11.09
C MET A 191 -13.03 -62.82 -10.71
N ALA A 192 -12.19 -62.92 -9.67
CA ALA A 192 -11.68 -64.19 -9.17
C ALA A 192 -12.81 -65.10 -8.65
N ALA A 193 -13.83 -64.52 -7.98
CA ALA A 193 -14.99 -65.28 -7.53
C ALA A 193 -15.79 -65.89 -8.70
N GLY A 194 -15.93 -65.16 -9.81
CA GLY A 194 -16.64 -65.67 -11.00
C GLY A 194 -15.83 -66.65 -11.85
N GLU A 195 -14.51 -66.68 -11.71
CA GLU A 195 -13.67 -67.71 -12.33
C GLU A 195 -13.82 -69.06 -11.60
N SER A 196 -14.00 -69.03 -10.28
CA SER A 196 -14.28 -70.23 -9.48
C SER A 196 -15.72 -70.74 -9.59
N GLU A 197 -16.70 -69.83 -9.71
CA GLU A 197 -18.15 -70.12 -9.71
C GLU A 197 -18.87 -69.21 -10.71
N PRO A 198 -19.04 -69.63 -11.98
CA PRO A 198 -19.52 -68.77 -13.06
C PRO A 198 -20.98 -68.33 -12.92
N GLU A 199 -21.82 -69.05 -12.17
CA GLU A 199 -23.22 -68.65 -11.91
C GLU A 199 -23.34 -67.49 -10.90
N LYS A 200 -22.27 -67.19 -10.16
CA LYS A 200 -22.25 -66.16 -9.10
C LYS A 200 -21.55 -64.88 -9.51
N LEU A 201 -21.07 -64.80 -10.76
CA LEU A 201 -20.42 -63.62 -11.31
C LEU A 201 -21.46 -62.52 -11.53
N ASP A 202 -21.45 -61.52 -10.66
CA ASP A 202 -22.29 -60.33 -10.79
C ASP A 202 -21.63 -59.35 -11.78
N LEU A 203 -21.92 -59.55 -13.07
CA LEU A 203 -21.38 -58.74 -14.17
C LEU A 203 -21.76 -57.26 -14.04
N ALA A 204 -22.96 -56.96 -13.55
CA ALA A 204 -23.43 -55.59 -13.35
C ALA A 204 -22.55 -54.87 -12.31
N LYS A 205 -22.22 -55.57 -11.21
CA LYS A 205 -21.32 -55.03 -10.19
C LYS A 205 -19.90 -54.85 -10.71
N ALA A 206 -19.37 -55.79 -11.49
CA ALA A 206 -18.05 -55.66 -12.10
C ALA A 206 -17.97 -54.45 -13.05
N ALA A 207 -19.00 -54.25 -13.89
CA ALA A 207 -19.08 -53.10 -14.78
C ALA A 207 -19.19 -51.77 -14.00
N GLN A 208 -19.96 -51.74 -12.92
CA GLN A 208 -20.07 -50.56 -12.05
C GLN A 208 -18.71 -50.20 -11.41
N LEU A 209 -18.01 -51.17 -10.84
CA LEU A 209 -16.67 -50.96 -10.25
C LEU A 209 -15.68 -50.43 -11.28
N HIS A 210 -15.73 -50.95 -12.52
CA HIS A 210 -14.88 -50.50 -13.61
C HIS A 210 -15.19 -49.06 -14.03
N CYS A 211 -16.46 -48.68 -14.15
CA CYS A 211 -16.87 -47.29 -14.42
C CYS A 211 -16.43 -46.33 -13.31
N GLU A 212 -16.53 -46.73 -12.04
CA GLU A 212 -16.10 -45.92 -10.90
C GLU A 212 -14.58 -45.69 -10.91
N ILE A 213 -13.78 -46.72 -11.21
CA ILE A 213 -12.32 -46.60 -11.37
C ILE A 213 -11.98 -45.62 -12.51
N LEU A 214 -12.66 -45.73 -13.65
CA LEU A 214 -12.44 -44.82 -14.78
C LEU A 214 -12.80 -43.36 -14.43
N SER A 215 -13.87 -43.14 -13.67
CA SER A 215 -14.24 -41.79 -13.18
C SER A 215 -13.14 -41.21 -12.30
N LEU A 216 -12.67 -41.98 -11.31
CA LEU A 216 -11.60 -41.55 -10.39
C LEU A 216 -10.28 -41.25 -11.12
N CYS A 217 -9.97 -42.00 -12.18
CA CYS A 217 -8.79 -41.73 -13.02
C CYS A 217 -8.94 -40.49 -13.91
N ASN A 218 -10.16 -40.19 -14.38
CA ASN A 218 -10.42 -39.03 -15.23
C ASN A 218 -10.45 -37.71 -14.44
N GLU A 219 -10.88 -37.76 -13.18
CA GLU A 219 -10.87 -36.59 -12.28
C GLU A 219 -9.45 -36.16 -11.87
N ASN A 220 -8.46 -37.04 -11.97
CA ASN A 220 -7.08 -36.74 -11.57
C ASN A 220 -6.06 -37.18 -12.63
N GLU A 221 -5.63 -36.24 -13.47
CA GLU A 221 -4.60 -36.44 -14.51
C GLU A 221 -3.27 -36.99 -13.95
N GLY A 222 -2.91 -36.64 -12.71
CA GLY A 222 -1.69 -37.15 -12.06
C GLY A 222 -1.79 -38.64 -11.75
N VAL A 223 -2.99 -39.14 -11.45
CA VAL A 223 -3.23 -40.56 -11.18
C VAL A 223 -3.41 -41.36 -12.47
N ARG A 224 -3.89 -40.75 -13.55
CA ARG A 224 -3.91 -41.35 -14.90
C ARG A 224 -2.52 -41.82 -15.35
N ALA A 225 -1.49 -41.02 -15.09
CA ALA A 225 -0.10 -41.40 -15.39
C ALA A 225 0.38 -42.59 -14.55
N LEU A 226 0.01 -42.64 -13.26
CA LEU A 226 0.33 -43.76 -12.37
C LEU A 226 -0.44 -45.02 -12.74
N SER A 227 -1.71 -44.89 -13.14
CA SER A 227 -2.52 -46.01 -13.63
C SER A 227 -1.95 -46.60 -14.90
N LEU A 228 -1.47 -45.76 -15.84
CA LEU A 228 -0.80 -46.25 -17.05
C LEU A 228 0.45 -47.07 -16.70
N SER A 229 1.24 -46.59 -15.73
CA SER A 229 2.43 -47.31 -15.24
C SER A 229 2.08 -48.59 -14.50
N LEU A 230 1.00 -48.61 -13.72
CA LEU A 230 0.52 -49.83 -13.06
C LEU A 230 0.00 -50.84 -14.08
N SER A 231 -0.69 -50.37 -15.13
CA SER A 231 -1.17 -51.20 -16.23
C SER A 231 0.00 -51.82 -17.00
N LEU A 232 1.01 -51.02 -17.37
CA LEU A 232 2.26 -51.50 -17.98
C LEU A 232 3.00 -52.53 -17.12
N SER A 233 2.92 -52.40 -15.79
CA SER A 233 3.55 -53.35 -14.86
C SER A 233 2.70 -54.61 -14.61
N LEU A 234 1.41 -54.60 -15.00
CA LEU A 234 0.49 -55.74 -14.95
C LEU A 234 0.45 -56.49 -16.28
N ASP A 235 0.74 -55.82 -17.40
CA ASP A 235 0.78 -56.42 -18.74
C ASP A 235 1.91 -57.45 -18.92
N GLU A 236 2.93 -57.47 -18.05
CA GLU A 236 3.98 -58.51 -18.13
C GLU A 236 3.57 -59.88 -17.56
N ASP A 237 2.49 -59.98 -16.76
CA ASP A 237 2.08 -61.24 -16.10
C ASP A 237 0.70 -61.80 -16.55
N GLU A 238 -0.19 -61.01 -17.17
CA GLU A 238 -1.63 -61.38 -17.32
C GLU A 238 -2.24 -61.16 -18.74
N ASP A 239 -1.43 -61.01 -19.78
CA ASP A 239 -1.87 -60.56 -21.13
C ASP A 239 -2.89 -61.51 -21.83
N LEU A 240 -2.90 -62.79 -21.46
CA LEU A 240 -3.81 -63.79 -22.06
C LEU A 240 -5.20 -63.82 -21.41
N GLY A 241 -5.30 -63.51 -20.10
CA GLY A 241 -6.57 -63.53 -19.37
C GLY A 241 -7.43 -62.32 -19.71
N TRP A 242 -6.84 -61.12 -19.64
CA TRP A 242 -7.54 -59.86 -19.86
C TRP A 242 -8.04 -59.70 -21.29
N SER A 243 -7.26 -60.16 -22.27
CA SER A 243 -7.63 -60.13 -23.69
C SER A 243 -8.79 -61.08 -23.99
N SER A 244 -8.76 -62.30 -23.43
CA SER A 244 -9.87 -63.26 -23.54
C SER A 244 -11.15 -62.75 -22.88
N MET A 245 -11.03 -62.06 -21.74
CA MET A 245 -12.17 -61.50 -21.03
C MET A 245 -12.73 -60.22 -21.64
N LYS A 246 -11.89 -59.32 -22.20
CA LYS A 246 -12.33 -58.20 -23.04
C LYS A 246 -13.12 -58.70 -24.26
N MET A 247 -12.67 -59.79 -24.87
CA MET A 247 -13.37 -60.42 -25.99
C MET A 247 -14.74 -60.94 -25.55
N LYS A 248 -14.81 -61.67 -24.42
CA LYS A 248 -16.07 -62.20 -23.86
C LYS A 248 -17.05 -61.10 -23.45
N MET A 249 -16.57 -60.04 -22.81
CA MET A 249 -17.43 -58.93 -22.36
C MET A 249 -18.00 -58.15 -23.55
N LYS A 250 -17.20 -57.93 -24.60
CA LYS A 250 -17.64 -57.28 -25.85
C LYS A 250 -18.61 -58.14 -26.66
N ILE A 251 -18.54 -59.47 -26.53
CA ILE A 251 -19.52 -60.41 -27.10
C ILE A 251 -20.81 -60.41 -26.29
N CYS A 252 -20.75 -60.35 -24.96
CA CYS A 252 -21.93 -60.29 -24.10
C CYS A 252 -22.75 -59.03 -24.35
N THR A 253 -22.10 -57.87 -24.51
CA THR A 253 -22.81 -56.60 -24.82
C THR A 253 -23.49 -56.64 -26.19
N ARG A 254 -22.91 -57.31 -27.19
CA ARG A 254 -23.57 -57.51 -28.49
C ARG A 254 -24.72 -58.50 -28.44
N HIS A 255 -24.66 -59.49 -27.55
CA HIS A 255 -25.72 -60.49 -27.46
C HIS A 255 -26.96 -59.92 -26.75
N ASP A 256 -26.79 -59.00 -25.79
CA ASP A 256 -27.91 -58.23 -25.22
C ASP A 256 -28.50 -57.23 -26.22
N GLU A 257 -27.70 -56.55 -27.05
CA GLU A 257 -28.22 -55.68 -28.12
C GLU A 257 -29.03 -56.47 -29.17
N MET A 258 -28.66 -57.72 -29.44
CA MET A 258 -29.35 -58.56 -30.41
C MET A 258 -30.62 -59.20 -29.85
N LYS A 259 -30.79 -59.23 -28.52
CA LYS A 259 -31.98 -59.76 -27.85
C LYS A 259 -33.05 -58.69 -27.60
N ILE A 260 -32.71 -57.41 -27.75
CA ILE A 260 -33.63 -56.27 -27.61
C ILE A 260 -34.40 -55.97 -28.92
N VAL A 261 -34.10 -56.66 -30.03
CA VAL A 261 -34.74 -56.39 -31.35
C VAL A 261 -35.91 -57.34 -31.67
N ASP A 262 -36.19 -58.37 -30.87
CA ASP A 262 -37.19 -59.41 -31.20
C ASP A 262 -38.52 -59.33 -30.40
N GLU A 263 -38.84 -58.21 -29.73
CA GLU A 263 -40.01 -58.14 -28.83
C GLU A 263 -40.96 -56.95 -29.05
N ASP A 264 -41.13 -56.51 -30.31
CA ASP A 264 -42.05 -55.42 -30.69
C ASP A 264 -42.91 -55.70 -31.96
N ASP A 265 -43.20 -56.96 -32.30
CA ASP A 265 -43.99 -57.32 -33.50
C ASP A 265 -45.21 -58.23 -33.23
N ASP A 266 -45.80 -58.17 -32.04
CA ASP A 266 -47.06 -58.87 -31.73
C ASP A 266 -48.06 -57.92 -31.03
N LEU A 267 -48.64 -56.98 -31.78
CA LEU A 267 -49.91 -56.33 -31.46
C LEU A 267 -50.31 -55.42 -32.63
N TRP A 268 -51.06 -55.94 -33.60
CA TRP A 268 -52.14 -55.27 -34.34
C TRP A 268 -52.58 -56.18 -35.49
N LEU A 269 -53.64 -56.98 -35.27
CA LEU A 269 -54.63 -57.36 -36.27
C LEU A 269 -55.84 -57.99 -35.55
N ASP A 270 -56.70 -57.12 -35.05
CA ASP A 270 -58.17 -57.24 -35.14
C ASP A 270 -58.74 -55.82 -35.31
#